data_AF-H2CFJ0-F1
#
_entry.id   AF-H2CFJ0-F1
#
_cell.length_a   1.000
_cell.length_b   1.000
_cell.length_c   1.000
_cell.angle_alpha   90.00
_cell.angle_beta   90.00
_cell.angle_gamma   90.00
#
_symmetry.space_group_name_H-M   'P 1'
#
loop_
_entity.id
_entity.type
_entity.pdbx_description
1 polymer ?
#
loop_
_entity_poly.entity_id
_entity_poly.type
_entity_poly.pdbx_seq_one_letter_code
_entity_poly.pdbx_strand_id
1 'polypeptide(L)'
;MPGGVLQEALQKLGDSGLYGTASDFSKWLRFREGIDIGEDQVRAALDALLVSGRFERHADYPDDYVSTHMARLPDSYSFHCPRHLSDSPIQFFRSLLLVFLRQKGIHPEQEVDIVIASVEAIENAVKYSSSGDIVVRFDFVPGEFRLEVINDVKPAEPDHDIELGKYDSSRTLMRGMMVMSRLFDEMDIGIDESVSRATFRARKLVRS
;
A
#
# COMPACT_ATOMS: atom_id res chain seq x y z
N MET A 1 -8.99 -29.13 12.30
CA MET A 1 -7.73 -28.35 12.43
C MET A 1 -7.83 -27.09 11.57
N PRO A 2 -8.21 -25.94 12.16
CA PRO A 2 -8.24 -24.66 11.44
C PRO A 2 -6.85 -24.03 11.19
N GLY A 3 -5.78 -24.56 11.82
CA GLY A 3 -4.43 -24.01 11.72
C GLY A 3 -3.75 -24.13 10.36
N GLY A 4 -4.07 -25.17 9.57
CA GLY A 4 -3.49 -25.35 8.23
C GLY A 4 -3.95 -24.28 7.24
N VAL A 5 -5.26 -24.00 7.22
CA VAL A 5 -5.87 -22.98 6.35
C VAL A 5 -5.33 -21.58 6.67
N LEU A 6 -5.17 -21.25 7.96
CA LEU A 6 -4.62 -19.96 8.37
C LEU A 6 -3.15 -19.79 7.93
N GLN A 7 -2.31 -20.81 8.13
CA GLN A 7 -0.92 -20.75 7.72
C GLN A 7 -0.77 -20.65 6.20
N GLU A 8 -1.62 -21.34 5.43
CA GLU A 8 -1.66 -21.21 3.97
C GLU A 8 -2.06 -19.80 3.52
N ALA A 9 -3.07 -19.21 4.16
CA ALA A 9 -3.50 -17.84 3.87
C ALA A 9 -2.39 -16.82 4.21
N LEU A 10 -1.73 -16.97 5.36
CA LEU A 10 -0.59 -16.13 5.75
C LEU A 10 0.59 -16.28 4.79
N GLN A 11 0.90 -17.50 4.37
CA GLN A 11 1.93 -17.77 3.37
C GLN A 11 1.61 -17.06 2.05
N LYS A 12 0.37 -17.19 1.56
CA LYS A 12 -0.09 -16.52 0.34
C LYS A 12 0.05 -15.00 0.41
N LEU A 13 -0.27 -14.40 1.56
CA LEU A 13 -0.06 -12.96 1.77
C LEU A 13 1.44 -12.60 1.76
N GLY A 14 2.26 -13.33 2.51
CA GLY A 14 3.71 -13.11 2.54
C GLY A 14 4.39 -13.26 1.18
N ASP A 15 4.06 -14.33 0.46
CA ASP A 15 4.59 -14.64 -0.86
C ASP A 15 4.21 -13.58 -1.90
N SER A 16 3.07 -12.88 -1.70
CA SER A 16 2.66 -11.78 -2.57
C SER A 16 3.48 -10.50 -2.39
N GLY A 17 4.34 -10.43 -1.37
CA GLY A 17 5.15 -9.26 -1.06
C GLY A 17 4.71 -8.47 0.16
N LEU A 18 3.69 -8.92 0.88
CA LEU A 18 3.25 -8.27 2.12
C LEU A 18 4.18 -8.66 3.27
N TYR A 19 4.62 -7.67 4.02
CA TYR A 19 5.34 -7.87 5.27
C TYR A 19 4.89 -6.83 6.29
N GLY A 20 4.86 -7.20 7.56
CA GLY A 20 4.33 -6.35 8.63
C GLY A 20 4.15 -7.12 9.93
N THR A 21 3.56 -6.48 10.92
CA THR A 21 3.31 -7.08 12.23
C THR A 21 2.17 -8.10 12.18
N ALA A 22 1.99 -8.89 13.24
CA ALA A 22 0.82 -9.76 13.37
C ALA A 22 -0.51 -8.98 13.29
N SER A 23 -0.52 -7.73 13.76
CA SER A 23 -1.69 -6.84 13.68
C SER A 23 -2.04 -6.50 12.23
N ASP A 24 -1.01 -6.26 11.41
CA ASP A 24 -1.17 -5.97 9.99
C ASP A 24 -1.72 -7.19 9.24
N PHE A 25 -1.10 -8.36 9.44
CA PHE A 25 -1.58 -9.61 8.83
C PHE A 25 -3.03 -9.96 9.21
N SER A 26 -3.43 -9.71 10.47
CA SER A 26 -4.83 -9.92 10.90
C SER A 26 -5.80 -9.04 10.09
N LYS A 27 -5.48 -7.77 9.88
CA LYS A 27 -6.28 -6.84 9.08
C LYS A 27 -6.32 -7.26 7.60
N TRP A 28 -5.19 -7.69 7.06
CA TRP A 28 -5.10 -8.07 5.65
C TRP A 28 -5.78 -9.40 5.36
N LEU A 29 -5.78 -10.35 6.29
CA LEU A 29 -6.57 -11.58 6.19
C LEU A 29 -8.06 -11.28 6.08
N ARG A 30 -8.56 -10.34 6.89
CA ARG A 30 -9.95 -9.88 6.82
C ARG A 30 -10.24 -9.23 5.47
N PHE A 31 -9.36 -8.34 5.01
CA PHE A 31 -9.53 -7.61 3.75
C PHE A 31 -9.45 -8.51 2.50
N ARG A 32 -8.42 -9.38 2.40
CA ARG A 32 -8.10 -10.15 1.19
C ARG A 32 -8.82 -11.50 1.11
N GLU A 33 -8.96 -12.17 2.25
CA GLU A 33 -9.43 -13.55 2.31
C GLU A 33 -10.76 -13.68 3.08
N GLY A 34 -11.30 -12.58 3.62
CA GLY A 34 -12.52 -12.60 4.43
C GLY A 34 -12.37 -13.36 5.76
N ILE A 35 -11.12 -13.61 6.20
CA ILE A 35 -10.81 -14.36 7.41
C ILE A 35 -10.69 -13.38 8.57
N ASP A 36 -11.72 -13.32 9.41
CA ASP A 36 -11.71 -12.50 10.63
C ASP A 36 -11.21 -13.31 11.83
N ILE A 37 -9.97 -13.05 12.23
CA ILE A 37 -9.28 -13.82 13.26
C ILE A 37 -8.42 -12.90 14.14
N GLY A 38 -8.35 -13.21 15.44
CA GLY A 38 -7.66 -12.38 16.41
C GLY A 38 -6.14 -12.34 16.21
N GLU A 39 -5.54 -11.21 16.59
CA GLU A 39 -4.09 -10.97 16.44
C GLU A 39 -3.25 -12.06 17.13
N ASP A 40 -3.65 -12.53 18.31
CA ASP A 40 -2.92 -13.58 19.04
C ASP A 40 -2.83 -14.89 18.27
N GLN A 41 -3.90 -15.26 17.55
CA GLN A 41 -3.94 -16.47 16.74
C GLN A 41 -3.10 -16.30 15.47
N VAL A 42 -3.12 -15.11 14.87
CA VAL A 42 -2.27 -14.76 13.73
C VAL A 42 -0.80 -14.80 14.13
N ARG A 43 -0.45 -14.21 15.27
CA ARG A 43 0.90 -14.21 15.84
C ARG A 43 1.40 -15.63 16.06
N ALA A 44 0.60 -16.48 16.71
CA ALA A 44 0.97 -17.88 16.93
C ALA A 44 1.19 -18.64 15.62
N ALA A 45 0.40 -18.38 14.58
CA ALA A 45 0.57 -18.99 13.27
C ALA A 45 1.81 -18.47 12.53
N LEU A 46 2.08 -17.16 12.57
CA LEU A 46 3.29 -16.56 12.01
C LEU A 46 4.56 -17.03 12.73
N ASP A 47 4.52 -17.17 14.07
CA ASP A 47 5.64 -17.72 14.84
C ASP A 47 5.91 -19.19 14.49
N ALA A 48 4.86 -19.98 14.23
CA ALA A 48 5.02 -21.34 13.72
C ALA A 48 5.66 -21.36 12.32
N LEU A 49 5.27 -20.43 11.43
CA LEU A 49 5.87 -20.27 10.10
C LEU A 49 7.34 -19.84 10.18
N LEU A 50 7.68 -18.98 11.15
CA LEU A 50 9.04 -18.56 11.45
C LEU A 50 9.90 -19.74 11.92
N VAL A 51 9.41 -20.56 12.86
CA VAL A 51 10.11 -21.78 13.31
C VAL A 51 10.31 -22.77 12.16
N SER A 52 9.35 -22.86 11.23
CA SER A 52 9.46 -23.73 10.05
C SER A 52 10.37 -23.17 8.94
N GLY A 53 10.94 -21.98 9.12
CA GLY A 53 11.81 -21.33 8.14
C GLY A 53 11.09 -20.80 6.90
N ARG A 54 9.77 -20.64 6.94
CA ARG A 54 8.99 -20.06 5.83
C ARG A 54 8.89 -18.54 5.94
N PHE A 55 8.99 -18.02 7.15
CA PHE A 55 9.07 -16.59 7.45
C PHE A 55 10.34 -16.29 8.24
N GLU A 56 10.75 -15.04 8.20
CA GLU A 56 11.81 -14.47 9.03
C GLU A 56 11.37 -13.12 9.59
N ARG A 57 12.17 -12.56 10.50
CA ARG A 57 11.99 -11.18 10.98
C ARG A 57 12.65 -10.21 10.03
N HIS A 58 11.98 -9.10 9.74
CA HIS A 58 12.58 -8.05 8.92
C HIS A 58 13.80 -7.45 9.65
N ALA A 59 14.91 -7.25 8.93
CA ALA A 59 16.18 -6.81 9.51
C ALA A 59 16.08 -5.45 10.23
N ASP A 60 15.42 -4.48 9.61
CA ASP A 60 15.26 -3.13 10.17
C ASP A 60 14.02 -2.98 11.08
N TYR A 61 13.11 -3.95 11.04
CA TYR A 61 11.82 -3.90 11.75
C TYR A 61 11.58 -5.25 12.43
N PRO A 62 12.16 -5.49 13.62
CA PRO A 62 12.16 -6.82 14.24
C PRO A 62 10.78 -7.41 14.56
N ASP A 63 9.76 -6.55 14.67
CA ASP A 63 8.37 -6.97 14.89
C ASP A 63 7.66 -7.42 13.60
N ASP A 64 8.21 -7.08 12.43
CA ASP A 64 7.65 -7.42 11.13
C ASP A 64 8.04 -8.84 10.72
N TYR A 65 7.06 -9.57 10.20
CA TYR A 65 7.21 -10.88 9.59
C TYR A 65 7.31 -10.72 8.08
N VAL A 66 8.32 -11.32 7.47
CA VAL A 66 8.53 -11.34 6.02
C VAL A 66 8.66 -12.78 5.53
N SER A 67 8.08 -13.09 4.38
CA SER A 67 8.22 -14.43 3.79
C SER A 67 9.64 -14.62 3.27
N THR A 68 10.21 -15.80 3.55
CA THR A 68 11.51 -16.23 2.99
C THR A 68 11.43 -16.56 1.49
N HIS A 69 10.21 -16.75 0.98
CA HIS A 69 9.94 -16.98 -0.42
C HIS A 69 8.99 -15.92 -0.94
N MET A 70 9.40 -15.18 -1.96
CA MET A 70 8.57 -14.12 -2.53
C MET A 70 8.34 -14.40 -4.00
N ALA A 71 7.08 -14.33 -4.41
CA ALA A 71 6.71 -14.43 -5.80
C ALA A 71 7.33 -13.28 -6.59
N ARG A 72 7.77 -13.57 -7.81
CA ARG A 72 8.21 -12.53 -8.73
C ARG A 72 7.01 -11.70 -9.16
N LEU A 73 7.07 -10.39 -8.90
CA LEU A 73 6.06 -9.44 -9.33
C LEU A 73 6.28 -9.11 -10.83
N PRO A 74 5.19 -9.00 -11.61
CA PRO A 74 5.25 -8.61 -13.02
C PRO A 74 5.80 -7.18 -13.17
N ASP A 75 6.12 -6.76 -14.39
CA ASP A 75 6.55 -5.37 -14.66
C ASP A 75 5.39 -4.36 -14.57
N SER A 76 4.16 -4.85 -14.79
CA SER A 76 2.91 -4.13 -14.56
C SER A 76 2.10 -4.87 -13.49
N TYR A 77 1.83 -4.22 -12.36
CA TYR A 77 1.17 -4.84 -11.22
C TYR A 77 0.00 -3.97 -10.74
N SER A 78 -1.21 -4.53 -10.78
CA SER A 78 -2.45 -3.87 -10.34
C SER A 78 -3.04 -4.60 -9.14
N PHE A 79 -3.45 -3.86 -8.12
CA PHE A 79 -4.07 -4.44 -6.93
C PHE A 79 -5.05 -3.49 -6.25
N HIS A 80 -5.90 -4.05 -5.40
CA HIS A 80 -6.78 -3.31 -4.51
C HIS A 80 -6.08 -3.09 -3.17
N CYS A 81 -6.05 -1.84 -2.72
CA CYS A 81 -5.51 -1.40 -1.44
C CYS A 81 -6.68 -1.15 -0.47
N PRO A 82 -6.56 -1.50 0.83
CA PRO A 82 -7.59 -1.17 1.80
C PRO A 82 -7.87 0.33 1.83
N ARG A 83 -9.12 0.71 2.07
CA ARG A 83 -9.53 2.13 2.08
C ARG A 83 -9.61 2.73 3.48
N HIS A 84 -9.63 1.92 4.53
CA HIS A 84 -9.76 2.38 5.91
C HIS A 84 -8.42 2.30 6.62
N LEU A 85 -8.05 3.38 7.34
CA LEU A 85 -6.81 3.39 8.13
C LEU A 85 -6.76 2.24 9.16
N SER A 86 -7.91 1.79 9.66
CA SER A 86 -8.01 0.62 10.55
C SER A 86 -7.51 -0.68 9.93
N ASP A 87 -7.49 -0.77 8.60
CA ASP A 87 -7.10 -1.97 7.85
C ASP A 87 -5.62 -1.94 7.40
N SER A 88 -4.83 -1.01 7.95
CA SER A 88 -3.40 -0.82 7.67
C SER A 88 -3.04 -0.68 6.17
N PRO A 89 -3.68 0.27 5.44
CA PRO A 89 -3.48 0.42 4.01
C PRO A 89 -2.09 0.94 3.65
N ILE A 90 -1.50 1.75 4.53
CA ILE A 90 -0.18 2.34 4.29
C ILE A 90 0.90 1.26 4.35
N GLN A 91 0.88 0.39 5.36
CA GLN A 91 1.82 -0.74 5.44
C GLN A 91 1.59 -1.74 4.31
N PHE A 92 0.32 -2.01 3.96
CA PHE A 92 -0.05 -2.90 2.86
C PHE A 92 0.57 -2.43 1.55
N PHE A 93 0.36 -1.16 1.21
CA PHE A 93 0.92 -0.55 0.02
C PHE A 93 2.45 -0.49 0.06
N ARG A 94 3.01 -0.01 1.17
CA ARG A 94 4.45 0.20 1.33
C ARG A 94 5.23 -1.10 1.17
N SER A 95 4.74 -2.18 1.78
CA SER A 95 5.40 -3.49 1.67
C SER A 95 5.41 -3.98 0.22
N LEU A 96 4.27 -3.97 -0.47
CA LEU A 96 4.21 -4.35 -1.90
C LEU A 96 5.11 -3.48 -2.78
N LEU A 97 5.11 -2.16 -2.57
CA LEU A 97 5.93 -1.23 -3.35
C LEU A 97 7.43 -1.51 -3.15
N LEU A 98 7.90 -1.60 -1.90
CA LEU A 98 9.31 -1.88 -1.62
C LEU A 98 9.77 -3.18 -2.27
N VAL A 99 8.95 -4.23 -2.18
CA VAL A 99 9.23 -5.52 -2.80
C VAL A 99 9.30 -5.41 -4.31
N PHE A 100 8.34 -4.70 -4.91
CA PHE A 100 8.35 -4.43 -6.35
C PHE A 100 9.63 -3.71 -6.77
N LEU A 101 9.99 -2.60 -6.11
CA LEU A 101 11.17 -1.80 -6.46
C LEU A 101 12.48 -2.60 -6.32
N ARG A 102 12.63 -3.36 -5.23
CA ARG A 102 13.80 -4.23 -4.99
C ARG A 102 13.94 -5.31 -6.05
N GLN A 103 12.84 -5.95 -6.46
CA GLN A 103 12.86 -6.95 -7.53
C GLN A 103 13.21 -6.35 -8.90
N LYS A 104 12.99 -5.05 -9.11
CA LYS A 104 13.43 -4.34 -10.33
C LYS A 104 14.85 -3.78 -10.25
N GLY A 105 15.52 -3.93 -9.09
CA GLY A 105 16.89 -3.47 -8.90
C GLY A 105 17.01 -1.94 -8.87
N ILE A 106 15.98 -1.22 -8.43
CA ILE A 106 16.04 0.24 -8.32
C ILE A 106 17.05 0.63 -7.25
N HIS A 107 17.87 1.65 -7.53
CA HIS A 107 18.87 2.14 -6.59
C HIS A 107 18.24 2.54 -5.23
N PRO A 108 18.83 2.17 -4.08
CA PRO A 108 18.20 2.39 -2.76
C PRO A 108 17.80 3.84 -2.46
N GLU A 109 18.58 4.82 -2.90
CA GLU A 109 18.21 6.23 -2.73
C GLU A 109 16.92 6.60 -3.49
N GLN A 110 16.73 6.05 -4.70
CA GLN A 110 15.53 6.28 -5.49
C GLN A 110 14.35 5.45 -4.97
N GLU A 111 14.60 4.27 -4.40
CA GLU A 111 13.60 3.48 -3.68
C GLU A 111 12.96 4.30 -2.56
N VAL A 112 13.78 4.98 -1.75
CA VAL A 112 13.30 5.84 -0.64
C VAL A 112 12.44 6.99 -1.17
N ASP A 113 12.90 7.72 -2.17
CA ASP A 113 12.15 8.84 -2.76
C ASP A 113 10.78 8.39 -3.30
N ILE A 114 10.77 7.30 -4.06
CA ILE A 114 9.54 6.73 -4.63
C ILE A 114 8.60 6.32 -3.51
N VAL A 115 9.09 5.59 -2.50
CA VAL A 115 8.25 5.09 -1.40
C VAL A 115 7.64 6.24 -0.61
N ILE A 116 8.40 7.29 -0.27
CA ILE A 116 7.88 8.44 0.47
C ILE A 116 6.76 9.11 -0.33
N ALA A 117 7.01 9.43 -1.59
CA ALA A 117 6.04 10.14 -2.43
C ALA A 117 4.79 9.28 -2.70
N SER A 118 4.98 7.99 -2.95
CA SER A 118 3.89 7.05 -3.19
C SER A 118 3.02 6.80 -1.96
N VAL A 119 3.62 6.74 -0.76
CA VAL A 119 2.87 6.62 0.49
C VAL A 119 1.99 7.85 0.71
N GLU A 120 2.47 9.06 0.43
CA GLU A 120 1.66 10.28 0.50
C GLU A 120 0.46 10.23 -0.48
N ALA A 121 0.65 9.70 -1.69
CA ALA A 121 -0.44 9.51 -2.64
C ALA A 121 -1.52 8.57 -2.10
N ILE A 122 -1.12 7.47 -1.45
CA ILE A 122 -2.04 6.50 -0.86
C ILE A 122 -2.73 7.04 0.38
N GLU A 123 -2.02 7.78 1.23
CA GLU A 123 -2.63 8.48 2.35
C GLU A 123 -3.72 9.43 1.89
N ASN A 124 -3.48 10.19 0.81
CA ASN A 124 -4.49 11.06 0.24
C ASN A 124 -5.66 10.26 -0.32
N ALA A 125 -5.41 9.21 -1.09
CA ALA A 125 -6.48 8.35 -1.61
C ALA A 125 -7.35 7.75 -0.49
N VAL A 126 -6.74 7.31 0.62
CA VAL A 126 -7.44 6.81 1.81
C VAL A 126 -8.26 7.91 2.50
N LYS A 127 -7.69 9.12 2.66
CA LYS A 127 -8.37 10.24 3.32
C LYS A 127 -9.57 10.77 2.54
N TYR A 128 -9.49 10.76 1.21
CA TYR A 128 -10.50 11.36 0.32
C TYR A 128 -11.40 10.33 -0.38
N SER A 129 -11.19 9.04 -0.15
CA SER A 129 -12.04 7.98 -0.70
C SER A 129 -13.46 8.05 -0.14
N SER A 130 -14.45 8.02 -1.02
CA SER A 130 -15.88 8.05 -0.67
C SER A 130 -16.50 6.65 -0.55
N SER A 131 -16.18 5.80 -1.51
CA SER A 131 -16.70 4.45 -1.68
C SER A 131 -15.67 3.59 -2.43
N GLY A 132 -15.92 2.28 -2.47
CA GLY A 132 -15.10 1.34 -3.24
C GLY A 132 -13.69 1.13 -2.67
N ASP A 133 -12.95 0.25 -3.32
CA ASP A 133 -11.53 0.01 -3.03
C ASP A 133 -10.65 1.02 -3.76
N ILE A 134 -9.48 1.29 -3.20
CA ILE A 134 -8.45 2.07 -3.88
C ILE A 134 -7.73 1.12 -4.85
N VAL A 135 -7.72 1.45 -6.14
CA VAL A 135 -6.99 0.67 -7.13
C VAL A 135 -5.63 1.30 -7.35
N VAL A 136 -4.59 0.49 -7.22
CA VAL A 136 -3.20 0.91 -7.39
C VAL A 136 -2.59 0.15 -8.54
N ARG A 137 -1.81 0.85 -9.37
CA ARG A 137 -0.99 0.24 -10.43
C ARG A 137 0.45 0.72 -10.35
N PHE A 138 1.36 -0.24 -10.41
CA PHE A 138 2.78 -0.01 -10.64
C PHE A 138 3.12 -0.44 -12.06
N ASP A 139 3.86 0.38 -12.78
CA ASP A 139 4.48 -0.02 -14.03
C ASP A 139 5.98 0.29 -13.97
N PHE A 140 6.80 -0.67 -14.39
CA PHE A 140 8.22 -0.48 -14.58
C PHE A 140 8.58 -0.77 -16.03
N VAL A 141 9.16 0.22 -16.70
CA VAL A 141 9.79 0.06 -18.00
C VAL A 141 11.26 0.48 -17.87
N PRO A 142 12.16 0.03 -18.76
CA PRO A 142 13.58 0.37 -18.63
C PRO A 142 13.81 1.87 -18.44
N GLY A 143 14.40 2.24 -17.29
CA GLY A 143 14.69 3.62 -16.92
C GLY A 143 13.55 4.40 -16.27
N GLU A 144 12.39 3.79 -16.01
CA GLU A 144 11.22 4.52 -15.54
C GLU A 144 10.25 3.70 -14.67
N PHE A 145 9.90 4.27 -13.52
CA PHE A 145 8.82 3.82 -12.65
C PHE A 145 7.59 4.70 -12.84
N ARG A 146 6.40 4.09 -12.88
CA ARG A 146 5.11 4.78 -12.93
C ARG A 146 4.18 4.27 -11.84
N LEU A 147 3.43 5.20 -11.27
CA LEU A 147 2.38 4.94 -10.29
C LEU A 147 1.06 5.50 -10.80
N GLU A 148 -0.01 4.71 -10.73
CA GLU A 148 -1.39 5.18 -10.85
C GLU A 148 -2.16 4.79 -9.57
N VAL A 149 -2.85 5.76 -8.97
CA VAL A 149 -3.74 5.53 -7.82
C VAL A 149 -5.11 6.06 -8.18
N ILE A 150 -6.13 5.21 -8.06
CA ILE A 150 -7.50 5.50 -8.43
C ILE A 150 -8.38 5.29 -7.20
N ASN A 151 -9.19 6.29 -6.87
CA ASN A 151 -10.20 6.19 -5.83
C ASN A 151 -11.47 6.93 -6.25
N ASP A 152 -12.61 6.46 -5.76
CA ASP A 152 -13.84 7.22 -5.86
C ASP A 152 -13.78 8.39 -4.85
N VAL A 153 -14.27 9.56 -5.24
CA VAL A 153 -14.33 10.77 -4.40
C VAL A 153 -15.78 11.13 -4.11
N LYS A 154 -16.04 11.86 -3.03
CA LYS A 154 -17.38 12.40 -2.80
C LYS A 154 -17.55 13.64 -3.67
N PRO A 155 -18.76 13.90 -4.22
CA PRO A 155 -19.12 15.23 -4.68
C PRO A 155 -18.87 16.24 -3.55
N ALA A 156 -18.38 17.44 -3.87
CA ALA A 156 -18.16 18.48 -2.87
C ALA A 156 -19.51 18.88 -2.23
N GLU A 157 -19.60 18.82 -0.90
CA GLU A 157 -20.75 19.29 -0.12
C GLU A 157 -20.29 20.47 0.75
N PRO A 158 -20.41 21.72 0.27
CA PRO A 158 -19.76 22.89 0.87
C PRO A 158 -20.09 23.10 2.35
N ASP A 159 -21.33 22.87 2.75
CA ASP A 159 -21.80 23.13 4.11
C ASP A 159 -21.29 22.07 5.11
N HIS A 160 -21.27 20.79 4.69
CA HIS A 160 -20.74 19.69 5.49
C HIS A 160 -19.20 19.72 5.60
N ASP A 161 -18.55 20.22 4.55
CA ASP A 161 -17.09 20.34 4.43
C ASP A 161 -16.49 21.41 5.34
N ILE A 162 -17.22 22.50 5.58
CA ILE A 162 -16.84 23.56 6.52
C ILE A 162 -17.03 23.09 7.97
N GLU A 163 -18.12 22.38 8.27
CA GLU A 163 -18.40 21.83 9.61
C GLU A 163 -17.38 20.78 10.07
N LEU A 164 -16.81 19.99 9.15
CA LEU A 164 -15.81 18.95 9.45
C LEU A 164 -14.38 19.47 9.64
N GLY A 165 -14.13 20.79 9.52
CA GLY A 165 -12.80 21.35 9.76
C GLY A 165 -11.78 21.08 8.64
N LYS A 166 -12.21 21.00 7.37
CA LYS A 166 -11.35 20.75 6.19
C LYS A 166 -10.21 21.77 5.98
N TYR A 167 -10.08 22.82 6.79
CA TYR A 167 -8.95 23.74 6.74
C TYR A 167 -7.61 23.06 7.05
N ASP A 168 -7.57 22.12 8.01
CA ASP A 168 -6.30 21.44 8.37
C ASP A 168 -5.96 20.30 7.38
N SER A 169 -6.98 19.64 6.83
CA SER A 169 -6.81 18.65 5.76
C SER A 169 -6.36 19.29 4.45
N SER A 170 -6.84 20.50 4.12
CA SER A 170 -6.36 21.27 2.96
C SER A 170 -4.87 21.61 3.08
N ARG A 171 -4.41 21.98 4.28
CA ARG A 171 -2.98 22.23 4.56
C ARG A 171 -2.13 20.96 4.45
N THR A 172 -2.64 19.84 4.98
CA THR A 172 -1.97 18.54 4.91
C THR A 172 -1.88 18.02 3.47
N LEU A 173 -2.95 18.19 2.69
CA LEU A 173 -2.95 17.88 1.26
C LEU A 173 -1.91 18.70 0.51
N MET A 174 -1.89 20.02 0.71
CA MET A 174 -0.90 20.90 0.06
C MET A 174 0.54 20.48 0.40
N ARG A 175 0.82 20.11 1.66
CA ARG A 175 2.13 19.59 2.06
C ARG A 175 2.45 18.28 1.34
N GLY A 176 1.53 17.32 1.33
CA GLY A 176 1.70 16.04 0.63
C GLY A 176 1.97 16.26 -0.87
N MET A 177 1.21 17.15 -1.52
CA MET A 177 1.40 17.53 -2.91
C MET A 177 2.79 18.13 -3.20
N MET A 178 3.31 18.97 -2.29
CA MET A 178 4.65 19.54 -2.42
C MET A 178 5.76 18.50 -2.23
N VAL A 179 5.57 17.52 -1.33
CA VAL A 179 6.52 16.41 -1.16
C VAL A 179 6.54 15.56 -2.43
N MET A 180 5.36 15.16 -2.93
CA MET A 180 5.23 14.35 -4.13
C MET A 180 5.82 15.05 -5.36
N SER A 181 5.53 16.34 -5.57
CA SER A 181 6.05 17.09 -6.73
C SER A 181 7.56 17.34 -6.71
N ARG A 182 8.19 17.23 -5.53
CA ARG A 182 9.64 17.32 -5.39
C ARG A 182 10.33 15.98 -5.64
N LEU A 183 9.67 14.88 -5.30
CA LEU A 183 10.23 13.54 -5.35
C LEU A 183 9.91 12.83 -6.67
N PHE A 184 8.76 13.06 -7.30
CA PHE A 184 8.47 12.60 -8.66
C PHE A 184 8.95 13.60 -9.71
N ASP A 185 9.28 13.10 -10.91
CA ASP A 185 9.71 13.96 -12.01
C ASP A 185 8.50 14.52 -12.77
N GLU A 186 7.41 13.75 -12.85
CA GLU A 186 6.12 14.19 -13.38
C GLU A 186 4.98 13.66 -12.51
N MET A 187 3.93 14.47 -12.37
CA MET A 187 2.74 14.14 -11.60
C MET A 187 1.51 14.81 -12.23
N ASP A 188 0.40 14.09 -12.25
CA ASP A 188 -0.90 14.55 -12.74
C ASP A 188 -2.03 14.06 -11.82
N ILE A 189 -3.06 14.88 -11.66
CA ILE A 189 -4.28 14.51 -10.95
C ILE A 189 -5.47 14.88 -11.82
N GLY A 190 -6.18 13.85 -12.29
CA GLY A 190 -7.44 14.00 -12.99
C GLY A 190 -8.62 13.70 -12.06
N ILE A 191 -9.64 14.55 -12.09
CA ILE A 191 -10.93 14.27 -11.45
C ILE A 191 -11.98 14.17 -12.55
N ASP A 192 -12.61 13.00 -12.64
CA ASP A 192 -13.78 12.79 -13.50
C ASP A 192 -15.04 12.92 -12.64
N GLU A 193 -15.68 14.09 -12.72
CA GLU A 193 -16.90 14.39 -11.97
C GLU A 193 -18.08 13.50 -12.39
N SER A 194 -18.12 13.06 -13.65
CA SER A 194 -19.23 12.27 -14.20
C SER A 194 -19.37 10.90 -13.53
N VAL A 195 -18.24 10.35 -13.05
CA VAL A 195 -18.16 9.09 -12.31
C VAL A 195 -17.61 9.27 -10.89
N SER A 196 -17.47 10.51 -10.43
CA SER A 196 -16.90 10.88 -9.12
C SER A 196 -15.60 10.13 -8.80
N ARG A 197 -14.63 10.18 -9.72
CA ARG A 197 -13.37 9.43 -9.62
C ARG A 197 -12.18 10.36 -9.67
N ALA A 198 -11.25 10.19 -8.73
CA ALA A 198 -9.92 10.79 -8.80
C ALA A 198 -8.91 9.76 -9.32
N THR A 199 -8.01 10.21 -10.18
CA THR A 199 -6.86 9.44 -10.64
C THR A 199 -5.59 10.26 -10.47
N PHE A 200 -4.71 9.79 -9.60
CA PHE A 200 -3.36 10.29 -9.46
C PHE A 200 -2.43 9.47 -10.36
N ARG A 201 -1.57 10.15 -11.12
CA ARG A 201 -0.51 9.54 -11.91
C ARG A 201 0.82 10.19 -11.57
N ALA A 202 1.86 9.39 -11.44
CA ALA A 202 3.20 9.89 -11.23
C ALA A 202 4.25 9.05 -11.96
N ARG A 203 5.37 9.69 -12.27
CA ARG A 203 6.50 9.11 -12.99
C ARG A 203 7.81 9.49 -12.31
N LYS A 204 8.72 8.52 -12.23
CA LYS A 204 10.11 8.72 -11.81
C LYS A 204 11.07 8.08 -12.81
N LEU A 205 12.05 8.83 -13.27
CA LEU A 205 13.21 8.32 -13.97
C LEU A 205 14.10 7.59 -12.96
N VAL A 206 14.36 6.31 -13.24
CA VAL A 206 15.09 5.43 -12.32
C VAL A 206 16.32 4.87 -12.99
N ARG A 207 17.38 4.71 -12.20
CA ARG A 207 18.59 4.01 -12.59
C ARG A 207 18.50 2.62 -11.95
N SER A 208 18.60 1.61 -12.80
CA SER A 208 18.74 0.20 -12.45
C SER A 208 20.20 -0.20 -12.49
#